data_AF-A0A0R1H2J4-F1
#
_entry.id   AF-A0A0R1H2J4-F1
#
_cell.length_a   1.000
_cell.length_b   1.000
_cell.length_c   1.000
_cell.angle_alpha   90.00
_cell.angle_beta   90.00
_cell.angle_gamma   90.00
#
_symmetry.space_group_name_H-M   'P 1'
#
loop_
_entity.id
_entity.type
_entity.pdbx_description
1 polymer ?
#
loop_
_entity_poly.entity_id
_entity_poly.type
_entity_poly.pdbx_seq_one_letter_code
_entity_poly.pdbx_strand_id
1 'polypeptide(L)'
;MISIQQKEANITTEVDAQGEASVAINNNKLADATINMSGNSSDIAFLNDLANSHKCVPFVCDSDLEKITAAQAFVSKPAPVAFGKDTPKRAYTIELLSMITEVK
;
A
#
# COMPACT_ATOMS: atom_id res chain seq x y z
N MET A 1 -11.06 3.76 -4.88
CA MET A 1 -10.97 3.26 -3.48
C MET A 1 -9.51 3.01 -3.16
N ILE A 2 -9.02 3.50 -2.03
CA ILE A 2 -7.64 3.27 -1.57
C ILE A 2 -7.73 2.37 -0.33
N SER A 3 -6.94 1.30 -0.29
CA SER A 3 -6.82 0.42 0.87
C SER A 3 -5.35 0.27 1.24
N ILE A 4 -5.02 0.48 2.52
CA ILE A 4 -3.64 0.45 3.01
C ILE A 4 -3.53 -0.69 4.01
N GLN A 5 -2.50 -1.53 3.86
CA GLN A 5 -2.28 -2.69 4.70
C GLN A 5 -0.82 -2.73 5.15
N GLN A 6 -0.57 -2.88 6.46
CA GLN A 6 0.78 -3.11 6.96
C GLN A 6 1.29 -4.46 6.48
N LYS A 7 2.56 -4.50 6.05
CA LYS A 7 3.15 -5.69 5.43
C LYS A 7 3.36 -6.82 6.45
N GLU A 8 3.63 -6.47 7.70
CA GLU A 8 3.91 -7.41 8.77
C GLU A 8 3.01 -7.15 9.99
N ALA A 9 2.82 -8.18 10.80
CA ALA A 9 2.09 -8.07 12.06
C ALA A 9 2.94 -7.33 13.10
N ASN A 10 2.33 -6.40 13.84
CA ASN A 10 3.01 -5.63 14.88
C ASN A 10 3.48 -6.50 16.06
N ILE A 11 2.78 -7.61 16.32
CA ILE A 11 3.11 -8.55 17.40
C ILE A 11 2.97 -9.96 16.84
N THR A 12 4.05 -10.74 16.95
CA THR A 12 4.03 -12.18 16.67
C THR A 12 4.25 -12.91 17.99
N THR A 13 3.35 -13.83 18.31
CA THR A 13 3.44 -14.68 19.50
C THR A 13 3.67 -16.12 19.08
N GLU A 14 4.73 -16.74 19.57
CA GLU A 14 5.06 -18.14 19.30
C GLU A 14 5.21 -18.90 20.61
N VAL A 15 4.91 -20.20 20.60
CA VAL A 15 5.14 -21.09 21.76
C VAL A 15 6.23 -22.05 21.34
N ASP A 16 7.27 -22.16 22.16
CA ASP A 16 8.36 -23.09 21.91
C ASP A 16 7.94 -24.54 22.18
N ALA A 17 8.79 -25.50 21.79
CA ALA A 17 8.51 -26.91 22.00
C ALA A 17 8.49 -27.32 23.50
N GLN A 18 8.88 -26.43 24.41
CA GLN A 18 8.93 -26.62 25.86
C GLN A 18 7.71 -25.97 26.56
N GLY A 19 6.86 -25.25 25.82
CA GLY A 19 5.64 -24.61 26.31
C GLY A 19 5.81 -23.15 26.74
N GLU A 20 6.98 -22.55 26.55
CA GLU A 20 7.23 -21.15 26.88
C GLU A 20 6.76 -20.21 25.77
N ALA A 21 6.07 -19.13 26.16
CA ALA A 21 5.55 -18.14 25.23
C ALA A 21 6.61 -17.07 24.92
N SER A 22 6.88 -16.87 23.63
CA SER A 22 7.76 -15.82 23.12
C SER A 22 6.93 -14.75 22.40
N VAL A 23 7.33 -13.48 22.57
CA VAL A 23 6.68 -12.33 21.93
C VAL A 23 7.74 -11.54 21.15
N ALA A 24 7.51 -11.37 19.85
CA ALA A 24 8.29 -10.49 19.00
C ALA A 24 7.47 -9.24 18.67
N ILE A 25 8.00 -8.06 19.01
CA ILE A 25 7.42 -6.77 18.64
C ILE A 25 8.08 -6.31 17.35
N ASN A 26 7.29 -6.18 16.29
CA ASN A 26 7.75 -5.71 15.01
C ASN A 26 7.47 -4.21 14.86
N ASN A 27 8.51 -3.43 14.55
CA ASN A 27 8.40 -2.00 14.31
C ASN A 27 8.64 -1.64 12.84
N ASN A 28 8.32 -2.57 11.94
CA ASN A 28 8.43 -2.35 10.51
C ASN A 28 7.39 -1.32 10.06
N LYS A 29 7.87 -0.26 9.40
CA LYS A 29 7.03 0.82 8.87
C LYS A 29 6.71 0.64 7.38
N LEU A 30 6.82 -0.59 6.88
CA LEU A 30 6.44 -0.96 5.52
C LEU A 30 4.94 -1.23 5.44
N ALA A 31 4.31 -0.67 4.41
CA ALA A 31 2.91 -0.91 4.10
C ALA A 31 2.67 -0.91 2.60
N ASP A 32 1.66 -1.66 2.18
CA ASP A 32 1.21 -1.70 0.79
C ASP A 32 -0.10 -0.92 0.67
N ALA A 33 -0.11 0.10 -0.18
CA ALA A 33 -1.30 0.83 -0.58
C ALA A 33 -1.82 0.30 -1.92
N THR A 34 -3.06 -0.16 -1.94
CA THR A 34 -3.75 -0.57 -3.16
C THR A 34 -4.74 0.51 -3.59
N ILE A 35 -4.52 1.09 -4.77
CA ILE A 35 -5.41 2.06 -5.39
C ILE A 35 -6.24 1.37 -6.45
N ASN A 36 -7.55 1.31 -6.22
CA ASN A 36 -8.54 0.81 -7.16
C ASN A 36 -9.18 1.97 -7.91
N MET A 37 -8.96 1.99 -9.23
CA MET A 37 -9.48 3.01 -10.14
C MET A 37 -10.45 2.41 -11.15
N SER A 38 -11.38 3.24 -11.63
CA SER A 38 -12.19 2.91 -12.79
C SER A 38 -11.36 3.04 -14.07
N GLY A 39 -11.67 2.24 -15.09
CA GLY A 39 -10.91 2.18 -16.33
C GLY A 39 -10.80 3.48 -17.14
N ASN A 40 -11.60 4.50 -16.81
CA ASN A 40 -11.65 5.79 -17.52
C ASN A 40 -10.95 6.93 -16.78
N SER A 41 -10.26 6.66 -15.65
CA SER A 41 -9.58 7.72 -14.92
C SER A 41 -8.39 8.28 -15.69
N SER A 42 -8.22 9.60 -15.68
CA SER A 42 -7.06 10.29 -16.28
C SER A 42 -5.73 9.85 -15.65
N ASP A 43 -5.76 9.44 -14.39
CA ASP A 43 -4.55 9.19 -13.59
C ASP A 43 -3.92 7.82 -13.86
N ILE A 44 -4.57 7.00 -14.71
CA ILE A 44 -4.02 5.73 -15.20
C ILE A 44 -2.71 5.94 -15.93
N ALA A 45 -2.63 6.97 -16.79
CA ALA A 45 -1.41 7.28 -17.54
C ALA A 45 -0.28 7.68 -16.59
N PHE A 46 -0.59 8.57 -15.64
CA PHE A 46 0.36 9.01 -14.62
C PHE A 46 0.89 7.86 -13.76
N LEU A 47 0.03 6.98 -13.26
CA LEU A 47 0.45 5.84 -12.43
C LEU A 47 1.23 4.78 -13.21
N ASN A 48 0.91 4.58 -14.50
CA ASN A 48 1.69 3.71 -15.36
C ASN A 48 3.10 4.27 -15.62
N ASP A 49 3.21 5.57 -15.91
CA ASP A 49 4.50 6.22 -16.10
C ASP A 49 5.32 6.18 -14.81
N LEU A 50 4.66 6.40 -13.67
CA LEU A 50 5.31 6.34 -12.37
C LEU A 50 5.83 4.92 -12.08
N ALA A 51 5.04 3.88 -12.36
CA ALA A 51 5.44 2.48 -12.23
C ALA A 51 6.66 2.12 -13.09
N ASN A 52 6.71 2.63 -14.33
CA ASN A 52 7.82 2.37 -15.24
C ASN A 52 9.07 3.22 -14.91
N SER A 53 8.89 4.37 -14.27
CA SER A 53 9.98 5.29 -13.97
C SER A 53 10.84 4.87 -12.77
N HIS A 54 10.36 3.93 -11.95
CA HIS A 54 10.99 3.50 -10.69
C HIS A 54 11.37 4.66 -9.75
N LYS A 55 10.68 5.79 -9.87
CA LYS A 55 10.96 6.98 -9.06
C LYS A 55 10.37 6.82 -7.67
N CYS A 56 11.14 7.25 -6.68
CA CYS A 56 10.66 7.43 -5.33
C CYS A 56 9.81 8.71 -5.26
N VAL A 57 8.56 8.58 -4.83
CA VAL A 57 7.65 9.72 -4.65
C VAL A 57 7.11 9.78 -3.23
N PRO A 58 6.78 10.97 -2.72
CA PRO A 58 6.02 11.07 -1.48
C PRO A 58 4.58 10.60 -1.70
N PHE A 59 4.00 9.97 -0.68
CA PHE A 59 2.61 9.52 -0.67
C PHE A 59 1.85 10.18 0.47
N VAL A 60 0.67 10.72 0.17
CA VAL A 60 -0.26 11.29 1.14
C VAL A 60 -1.66 10.81 0.81
N CYS A 61 -2.30 10.14 1.77
CA CYS A 61 -3.72 9.81 1.74
C CYS A 61 -4.38 10.56 2.87
N ASP A 62 -5.22 11.54 2.52
CA ASP A 62 -5.96 12.34 3.48
C ASP A 62 -7.43 11.93 3.48
N SER A 63 -7.94 11.56 4.64
CA SER A 63 -9.36 11.28 4.87
C SER A 63 -9.89 12.10 6.03
N ASP A 64 -11.21 12.08 6.24
CA ASP A 64 -11.84 12.81 7.35
C ASP A 64 -11.44 12.24 8.72
N LEU A 65 -11.05 10.96 8.80
CA LEU A 65 -10.70 10.26 10.04
C LEU A 65 -9.19 10.22 10.27
N GLU A 66 -8.43 9.86 9.24
CA GLU A 66 -7.01 9.59 9.36
C GLU A 66 -6.24 10.16 8.16
N LYS A 67 -5.02 10.60 8.43
CA LYS A 67 -4.06 11.02 7.43
C LYS A 67 -2.88 10.06 7.45
N ILE A 68 -2.65 9.40 6.32
CA ILE A 68 -1.53 8.48 6.16
C ILE A 68 -0.52 9.12 5.22
N THR A 69 0.73 9.19 5.68
CA THR A 69 1.84 9.76 4.93
C THR A 69 3.00 8.77 4.84
N ALA A 70 3.72 8.81 3.72
CA ALA A 70 5.01 8.15 3.58
C ALA A 70 5.95 9.05 2.79
N ALA A 71 7.18 9.23 3.30
CA ALA A 71 8.19 10.06 2.65
C ALA A 71 8.72 9.42 1.36
N GLN A 72 8.71 8.08 1.31
CA GLN A 72 9.23 7.31 0.19
C GLN A 72 8.22 6.24 -0.20
N ALA A 73 7.78 6.25 -1.45
CA ALA A 73 6.86 5.26 -2.00
C ALA A 73 7.27 4.87 -3.42
N PHE A 74 7.03 3.61 -3.76
CA PHE A 74 7.28 3.07 -5.10
C PHE A 74 6.04 2.33 -5.60
N VAL A 75 5.66 2.57 -6.84
CA VAL A 75 4.62 1.75 -7.48
C VAL A 75 5.25 0.41 -7.84
N SER A 76 4.89 -0.64 -7.09
CA SER A 76 5.53 -1.96 -7.18
C SER A 76 5.02 -2.78 -8.37
N LYS A 77 3.74 -2.59 -8.73
CA LYS A 77 3.12 -3.31 -9.85
C LYS A 77 2.15 -2.42 -10.62
N PRO A 78 2.31 -2.28 -11.95
CA PRO A 78 1.32 -1.63 -12.79
C PRO A 78 0.05 -2.49 -12.85
N ALA A 79 -1.11 -1.84 -12.95
CA ALA A 79 -2.38 -2.55 -13.00
C ALA A 79 -2.49 -3.46 -14.24
N PRO A 80 -3.10 -4.66 -14.11
CA PRO A 80 -3.35 -5.52 -15.25
C PRO A 80 -4.30 -4.84 -16.24
N VAL A 81 -3.97 -4.97 -17.53
CA VAL A 81 -4.82 -4.45 -18.61
C VAL A 81 -5.89 -5.50 -18.92
N ALA A 82 -7.15 -5.17 -18.65
CA ALA A 82 -8.30 -6.00 -19.00
C ALA A 82 -9.17 -5.26 -20.02
N PHE A 83 -9.61 -5.98 -21.06
CA PHE A 83 -10.51 -5.47 -22.10
C PHE A 83 -11.81 -6.29 -22.05
N GLY A 84 -12.96 -5.62 -21.93
CA GLY A 84 -14.26 -6.26 -21.82
C GLY A 84 -15.39 -5.23 -21.91
N LYS A 85 -16.65 -5.69 -21.94
CA LYS A 85 -17.81 -4.79 -22.04
C LYS A 85 -18.02 -3.94 -20.77
N ASP A 86 -17.53 -4.43 -19.63
CA ASP A 86 -17.66 -3.77 -18.34
C ASP A 86 -16.43 -2.90 -18.08
N THR A 87 -16.61 -1.71 -17.48
CA THR A 87 -15.52 -0.81 -17.13
C THR A 87 -14.52 -1.54 -16.21
N PRO A 88 -13.31 -1.88 -16.69
CA PRO A 88 -12.38 -2.69 -15.92
C PRO A 88 -11.88 -1.89 -14.73
N LYS A 89 -11.87 -2.51 -13.55
CA LYS A 89 -11.22 -1.95 -12.36
C LYS A 89 -9.72 -2.23 -12.46
N ARG A 90 -8.91 -1.18 -12.35
CA ARG A 90 -7.45 -1.26 -12.36
C ARG A 90 -6.95 -1.11 -10.93
N ALA A 91 -6.18 -2.09 -10.46
CA ALA A 91 -5.59 -2.10 -9.13
C ALA A 91 -4.08 -1.84 -9.23
N TYR A 92 -3.62 -0.78 -8.61
CA TYR A 92 -2.20 -0.43 -8.50
C TYR A 92 -1.73 -0.69 -7.08
N THR A 93 -0.56 -1.34 -6.94
CA THR A 93 0.07 -1.56 -5.63
C THR A 93 1.25 -0.60 -5.49
N ILE A 94 1.29 0.11 -4.37
CA ILE A 94 2.33 1.06 -4.01
C ILE A 94 2.93 0.59 -2.68
N GLU A 95 4.23 0.33 -2.68
CA GLU A 95 4.98 0.02 -1.46
C GLU A 95 5.43 1.33 -0.81
N LEU A 96 5.03 1.50 0.45
CA LEU A 96 5.31 2.67 1.27
C LEU A 96 6.48 2.35 2.22
N LEU A 97 7.56 3.10 2.10
CA LEU A 97 8.68 3.06 3.04
C LEU A 97 8.54 4.20 4.05
N SER A 98 8.45 3.82 5.33
CA SER A 98 8.26 4.75 6.46
C SER A 98 6.88 5.39 6.50
N MET A 99 5.84 4.54 6.60
CA MET A 99 4.47 4.98 6.84
C MET A 99 4.33 5.64 8.23
N ILE A 100 3.59 6.75 8.26
CA ILE A 100 3.15 7.46 9.45
C ILE A 100 1.64 7.69 9.34
N THR A 101 0.90 7.32 10.38
CA THR A 101 -0.54 7.58 10.49
C THR A 101 -0.78 8.64 11.55
N GLU A 102 -1.54 9.67 11.19
CA GLU A 102 -2.05 10.70 12.08
C GLU A 102 -3.57 10.57 12.17
N VAL A 103 -4.10 10.35 13.37
CA VAL A 103 -5.55 10.33 13.63
C VAL A 103 -6.02 11.77 13.88
N LYS A 104 -7.10 12.19 13.24
CA LYS A 104 -7.68 13.53 13.39
C LYS A 104 -8.69 13.61 14.54
#